data_AF-A0A960F050-F1
#
_entry.id   AF-A0A960F050-F1
#
_cell.length_a   1.000
_cell.length_b   1.000
_cell.length_c   1.000
_cell.angle_alpha   90.00
_cell.angle_beta   90.00
_cell.angle_gamma   90.00
#
_symmetry.space_group_name_H-M   'P 1'
#
loop_
_entity.id
_entity.type
_entity.pdbx_description
1 polymer ?
#
loop_
_entity_poly.entity_id
_entity_poly.type
_entity_poly.pdbx_seq_one_letter_code
_entity_poly.pdbx_strand_id
1 'polypeptide(L)'
;MESLGISLEAVRSQVEEIIGQGGSSPSGHIPFTPRAKKVLELSLREALRLKHNVITAEHIALAILREGEGLACFVLAEAGVDAVALRADLERAARARVQPRS
;
A
#
# COMPACT_ATOMS: atom_id res chain seq x y z
N MET A 1 2.77 -9.41 5.55
CA MET A 1 4.06 -8.91 5.02
C MET A 1 5.20 -9.79 5.52
N GLU A 2 5.32 -10.03 6.82
CA GLU A 2 6.26 -11.05 7.35
C GLU A 2 6.00 -12.45 6.76
N SER A 3 4.74 -12.82 6.52
CA SER A 3 4.36 -14.10 5.87
C SER A 3 4.77 -14.22 4.40
N LEU A 4 5.15 -13.12 3.74
CA LEU A 4 5.53 -13.06 2.32
C LEU A 4 7.04 -12.84 2.12
N GLY A 5 7.83 -12.88 3.21
CA GLY A 5 9.28 -12.66 3.15
C GLY A 5 9.69 -11.19 2.96
N ILE A 6 8.75 -10.24 3.05
CA ILE A 6 9.03 -8.82 2.85
C ILE A 6 9.46 -8.20 4.18
N SER A 7 10.74 -7.86 4.31
CA SER A 7 11.26 -7.08 5.44
C SER A 7 10.95 -5.59 5.24
N LEU A 8 10.40 -4.95 6.29
CA LEU A 8 10.21 -3.50 6.32
C LEU A 8 11.52 -2.74 6.09
N GLU A 9 12.62 -3.26 6.62
CA GLU A 9 13.95 -2.66 6.48
C GLU A 9 14.41 -2.68 5.03
N ALA A 10 14.23 -3.82 4.34
CA ALA A 10 14.60 -3.95 2.92
C ALA A 10 13.79 -2.97 2.04
N VAL A 11 12.47 -2.92 2.25
CA VAL A 11 11.58 -1.99 1.54
C VAL A 11 11.98 -0.54 1.80
N ARG A 12 12.29 -0.19 3.05
CA ARG A 12 12.70 1.17 3.42
C ARG A 12 14.02 1.56 2.78
N SER A 13 15.02 0.68 2.87
CA SER A 13 16.34 0.88 2.26
C SER A 13 16.21 1.13 0.76
N GLN A 14 15.38 0.35 0.06
CA GLN A 14 15.20 0.49 -1.38
C GLN A 14 14.50 1.81 -1.77
N VAL A 15 13.51 2.25 -0.98
CA VAL A 15 12.86 3.56 -1.20
C VAL A 15 13.85 4.70 -0.98
N GLU A 16 14.68 4.62 0.06
CA GLU A 16 15.71 5.62 0.35
C GLU A 16 16.80 5.66 -0.71
N GLU A 17 17.17 4.52 -1.31
CA GLU A 17 18.14 4.45 -2.41
C GLU A 17 17.61 5.12 -3.69
N ILE A 18 16.32 4.95 -4.00
CA ILE A 18 15.72 5.44 -5.25
C ILE A 18 15.36 6.93 -5.17
N ILE A 19 14.81 7.36 -4.04
CA ILE A 19 14.29 8.73 -3.87
C ILE A 19 15.29 9.63 -3.13
N GLY A 20 16.18 9.05 -2.34
CA GLY A 20 17.04 9.77 -1.41
C GLY A 20 16.31 10.15 -0.11
N GLN A 21 17.08 10.54 0.90
CA GLN A 21 16.54 11.19 2.09
C GLN A 21 16.34 12.68 1.79
N GLY A 22 15.09 13.16 1.85
CA GLY A 22 14.77 14.57 1.61
C GLY A 22 15.56 15.49 2.54
N GLY A 23 16.14 16.57 2.00
CA GLY A 23 17.09 17.42 2.73
C GLY A 23 16.48 18.32 3.82
N SER A 24 15.20 18.69 3.70
CA SER A 24 14.52 19.56 4.67
C SER A 24 13.07 19.14 4.83
N SER A 25 12.58 19.14 6.07
CA SER A 25 11.16 18.92 6.37
C SER A 25 10.36 20.04 5.70
N PRO A 26 9.45 19.73 4.78
CA PRO A 26 8.64 20.75 4.13
C PRO A 26 7.84 21.50 5.20
N SER A 27 7.89 22.84 5.18
CA SER A 27 7.01 23.66 6.00
C SER A 27 5.66 23.83 5.27
N GLY A 28 4.56 23.56 5.97
CA GLY A 28 3.20 23.75 5.44
C GLY A 28 2.54 22.50 4.85
N HIS A 29 1.49 22.71 4.05
CA HIS A 29 0.69 21.63 3.47
C HIS A 29 1.39 21.01 2.26
N ILE A 30 1.68 19.71 2.34
CA ILE A 30 2.18 18.93 1.20
C ILE A 30 0.97 18.40 0.42
N PRO A 31 0.72 18.89 -0.81
CA PRO A 31 -0.40 18.39 -1.59
C PRO A 31 -0.13 16.96 -2.04
N PHE A 32 -1.20 16.16 -2.13
CA PHE A 32 -1.11 14.86 -2.79
C PHE A 32 -0.79 15.03 -4.27
N THR A 33 0.15 14.22 -4.76
CA THR A 33 0.39 14.06 -6.19
C THR A 33 -0.85 13.51 -6.90
N PRO A 34 -1.01 13.72 -8.22
CA PRO A 34 -2.11 13.11 -8.97
C PRO A 34 -2.20 11.59 -8.78
N ARG A 35 -1.05 10.90 -8.72
CA ARG A 35 -0.97 9.47 -8.42
C ARG A 35 -1.46 9.13 -7.00
N ALA A 36 -1.04 9.88 -5.99
CA ALA A 36 -1.50 9.66 -4.62
C ALA A 36 -3.02 9.85 -4.49
N LYS A 37 -3.59 10.88 -5.16
CA LYS A 37 -5.05 11.06 -5.24
C LYS A 37 -5.74 9.85 -5.89
N LYS A 38 -5.18 9.34 -6.99
CA LYS A 38 -5.71 8.13 -7.66
C LYS A 38 -5.73 6.92 -6.73
N VAL A 39 -4.65 6.68 -5.98
CA VAL A 39 -4.57 5.60 -4.99
C VAL A 39 -5.65 5.77 -3.91
N LEU A 40 -5.87 6.98 -3.40
CA LEU A 40 -6.94 7.22 -2.42
C LEU A 40 -8.33 6.89 -2.99
N GLU A 41 -8.64 7.31 -4.22
CA GLU A 41 -9.90 6.94 -4.86
C GLU A 41 -10.05 5.43 -5.08
N LEU A 42 -8.96 4.75 -5.46
CA LEU A 42 -8.95 3.30 -5.61
C LEU A 42 -9.16 2.60 -4.26
N SER A 43 -8.60 3.13 -3.17
CA SER A 43 -8.75 2.57 -1.83
C SER A 43 -10.20 2.61 -1.36
N LEU A 44 -10.93 3.69 -1.68
CA LEU A 44 -12.36 3.77 -1.45
C LEU A 44 -13.12 2.69 -2.24
N ARG A 45 -12.78 2.49 -3.52
CA ARG A 45 -13.41 1.43 -4.35
C ARG A 45 -13.15 0.04 -3.79
N GLU A 46 -11.96 -0.23 -3.25
CA GLU A 46 -11.66 -1.52 -2.60
C GLU A 46 -12.45 -1.70 -1.30
N ALA A 47 -12.56 -0.66 -0.47
CA ALA A 47 -13.39 -0.70 0.74
C ALA A 47 -14.86 -1.00 0.40
N LEU A 48 -15.42 -0.31 -0.59
CA LEU A 48 -16.80 -0.53 -1.05
C LEU A 48 -16.99 -1.94 -1.63
N ARG A 49 -16.04 -2.45 -2.42
CA ARG A 49 -16.08 -3.81 -2.97
C ARG A 49 -16.11 -4.87 -1.87
N LEU A 50 -15.38 -4.63 -0.77
CA LEU A 50 -15.37 -5.49 0.41
C LEU A 50 -16.51 -5.20 1.40
N LYS A 51 -17.40 -4.24 1.08
CA LYS A 51 -18.51 -3.80 1.93
C LYS A 51 -18.07 -3.23 3.29
N HIS A 52 -16.90 -2.60 3.31
CA HIS A 52 -16.38 -1.89 4.48
C HIS A 52 -16.74 -0.40 4.38
N ASN A 53 -17.19 0.17 5.50
CA ASN A 53 -17.55 1.59 5.62
C ASN A 53 -16.37 2.48 6.02
N VAL A 54 -15.19 1.90 6.29
CA VAL A 54 -13.96 2.60 6.68
C VAL A 54 -12.80 2.14 5.81
N ILE A 55 -11.94 3.07 5.40
CA ILE A 55 -10.70 2.78 4.68
C ILE A 55 -9.62 2.37 5.69
N THR A 56 -9.06 1.16 5.55
CA THR A 56 -7.95 0.66 6.36
C THR A 56 -6.66 0.63 5.53
N ALA A 57 -5.53 0.33 6.18
CA ALA A 57 -4.24 0.17 5.51
C ALA A 57 -4.27 -0.90 4.40
N GLU A 58 -5.06 -1.96 4.58
CA GLU A 58 -5.22 -3.02 3.59
C GLU A 58 -5.89 -2.50 2.30
N HIS A 59 -6.88 -1.61 2.40
CA HIS A 59 -7.50 -1.00 1.22
C HIS A 59 -6.54 -0.09 0.48
N ILE A 60 -5.68 0.63 1.19
CA ILE A 60 -4.62 1.46 0.59
C ILE A 60 -3.61 0.56 -0.12
N ALA A 61 -3.16 -0.52 0.51
CA ALA A 61 -2.24 -1.47 -0.10
C ALA A 61 -2.83 -2.13 -1.35
N LEU A 62 -4.11 -2.55 -1.30
CA LEU A 62 -4.84 -3.09 -2.46
C LEU A 62 -4.97 -2.06 -3.59
N ALA A 63 -5.13 -0.78 -3.25
CA ALA A 63 -5.20 0.31 -4.21
C ALA A 63 -3.84 0.60 -4.87
N ILE A 64 -2.75 0.52 -4.12
CA ILE A 64 -1.38 0.64 -4.64
C ILE A 64 -1.11 -0.51 -5.64
N LEU A 65 -1.44 -1.75 -5.28
CA LEU A 65 -1.33 -2.89 -6.20
C LEU A 65 -2.16 -2.71 -7.48
N ARG A 66 -3.34 -2.11 -7.34
CA ARG A 66 -4.26 -1.88 -8.46
C ARG A 66 -3.87 -0.71 -9.34
N GLU A 67 -3.24 0.32 -8.78
CA GLU A 67 -2.70 1.43 -9.56
C GLU A 67 -1.60 0.92 -10.49
N GLY A 68 -0.83 -0.08 -10.05
CA GLY A 68 -0.03 -0.95 -10.94
C GLY A 68 1.21 -0.27 -11.53
N GLU A 69 1.48 0.98 -11.15
CA GLU A 69 2.59 1.75 -11.66
C GLU A 69 3.45 2.32 -10.52
N GLY A 70 4.65 2.81 -10.87
CA GLY A 70 5.51 3.54 -9.95
C GLY A 70 6.28 2.67 -8.94
N LEU A 71 6.80 3.36 -7.92
CA LEU A 71 7.83 2.84 -7.03
C LEU A 71 7.38 1.60 -6.23
N ALA A 72 6.13 1.57 -5.79
CA ALA A 72 5.64 0.44 -5.00
C ALA A 72 5.62 -0.87 -5.81
N CYS A 73 5.23 -0.81 -7.08
CA CYS A 73 5.27 -1.98 -7.97
C CYS A 73 6.70 -2.43 -8.24
N PHE A 74 7.62 -1.48 -8.43
CA PHE A 74 9.05 -1.77 -8.58
C PHE A 74 9.62 -2.47 -7.33
N VAL A 75 9.41 -1.91 -6.14
CA VAL A 75 9.90 -2.48 -4.88
C VAL A 75 9.31 -3.87 -4.61
N LEU A 76 8.03 -4.07 -4.91
CA LEU A 76 7.40 -5.39 -4.76
C LEU A 76 7.96 -6.43 -5.74
N ALA A 77 8.25 -6.02 -6.98
CA ALA A 77 8.88 -6.89 -7.98
C ALA A 77 10.31 -7.27 -7.58
N GLU A 78 11.11 -6.30 -7.13
CA GLU A 78 12.48 -6.52 -6.65
C GLU A 78 12.52 -7.40 -5.39
N ALA A 79 11.50 -7.28 -4.53
CA ALA A 79 11.33 -8.15 -3.37
C ALA A 79 10.85 -9.58 -3.75
N GLY A 80 10.63 -9.89 -5.03
CA GLY A 80 10.20 -11.21 -5.50
C GLY A 80 8.78 -11.57 -5.09
N VAL A 81 7.93 -10.57 -4.82
CA VAL A 81 6.59 -10.78 -4.28
C VAL A 81 5.61 -11.07 -5.40
N ASP A 82 4.91 -12.20 -5.31
CA ASP A 82 3.76 -12.46 -6.17
C ASP A 82 2.59 -11.52 -5.79
N ALA A 83 2.26 -10.61 -6.71
CA ALA A 83 1.17 -9.66 -6.56
C ALA A 83 -0.19 -10.34 -6.36
N VAL A 84 -0.41 -11.53 -6.94
CA VAL A 84 -1.65 -12.29 -6.79
C VAL A 84 -1.76 -12.85 -5.37
N ALA A 85 -0.70 -13.49 -4.87
CA ALA A 85 -0.64 -13.97 -3.50
C ALA A 85 -0.77 -12.83 -2.48
N LEU A 86 -0.03 -11.73 -2.66
CA LEU A 86 -0.11 -10.56 -1.79
C LEU A 86 -1.51 -9.95 -1.78
N ARG A 87 -2.18 -9.86 -2.95
CA ARG A 87 -3.56 -9.39 -3.01
C ARG A 87 -4.49 -10.29 -2.19
N ALA A 88 -4.40 -11.61 -2.36
CA ALA A 88 -5.21 -12.55 -1.61
C ALA A 88 -4.99 -12.42 -0.09
N ASP A 89 -3.75 -12.22 0.35
CA ASP A 89 -3.39 -12.01 1.75
C ASP A 89 -3.99 -10.72 2.31
N LEU A 90 -3.88 -9.62 1.57
CA LEU A 90 -4.45 -8.32 1.95
C LEU A 90 -5.97 -8.37 2.03
N GLU A 91 -6.64 -9.07 1.10
CA GLU A 91 -8.09 -9.26 1.17
C GLU A 91 -8.53 -10.06 2.39
N ARG A 92 -7.77 -11.10 2.79
CA ARG A 92 -8.04 -11.84 4.03
C ARG A 92 -7.84 -10.96 5.26
N ALA A 93 -6.73 -10.20 5.31
CA ALA A 93 -6.44 -9.29 6.41
C ALA A 93 -7.50 -8.18 6.55
N ALA A 94 -7.95 -7.61 5.44
CA ALA A 94 -9.00 -6.58 5.43
C ALA A 94 -10.31 -7.12 6.04
N ARG A 95 -10.72 -8.33 5.65
CA ARG A 95 -11.94 -8.97 6.18
C ARG A 95 -11.83 -9.27 7.67
N ALA A 96 -10.67 -9.72 8.13
CA ALA A 96 -10.43 -10.03 9.54
C ALA A 96 -10.47 -8.77 10.44
N ARG A 97 -10.05 -7.61 9.93
CA ARG A 97 -10.09 -6.35 10.69
C ARG A 97 -11.48 -5.76 10.88
N VAL A 98 -12.42 -6.04 9.98
CA VAL A 98 -13.77 -5.46 10.00
C VAL A 98 -14.78 -6.37 10.68
N GLN A 99 -14.45 -7.64 10.92
CA GLN A 99 -15.22 -8.46 11.86
C GLN A 99 -14.97 -7.96 13.28
N PRO A 100 -16.03 -7.61 14.05
CA PRO A 100 -15.85 -7.30 15.46
C PRO A 100 -15.28 -8.55 16.13
N ARG A 101 -14.20 -8.37 16.89
CA ARG A 101 -13.74 -9.37 17.85
C ARG A 101 -14.90 -9.58 18.83
N SER A 102 -15.67 -10.65 18.63
CA SER A 102 -16.66 -11.17 19.59
C SER A 102 -15.95 -11.76 20.79
#